data_AF-A0A960Y8U9-F1
#
_entry.id   AF-A0A960Y8U9-F1
#
_cell.length_a   1.000
_cell.length_b   1.000
_cell.length_c   1.000
_cell.angle_alpha   90.00
_cell.angle_beta   90.00
_cell.angle_gamma   90.00
#
_symmetry.space_group_name_H-M   'P 1'
#
loop_
_entity.id
_entity.type
_entity.pdbx_description
1 polymer ?
#
loop_
_entity_poly.entity_id
_entity_poly.type
_entity_poly.pdbx_seq_one_letter_code
_entity_poly.pdbx_strand_id
1 'polypeptide(L)'
;MWRFDRMATVCDPASGRVSASFAGVAKHYGVSVAICPPRRGNRKGVVEKVNHIAAQRWWRTLADELTVEEAQASLDRFASLRGDTRLRTGADGRSSVAVLAEAEPLAAVPAPYPVVVSEDRTASRQALVSYRGNRYSVPPELAGAEVVLSHPIGGQVVDIATAAGIVIARHRLAADGLGVVVRDNGHVLALDTAAMATSGRPHRRKERIPPGPAAKAAATKLIAAQIGETDNIHPSTSTTDSTVIDLAAYERAAQKRTLK
;
A
#
# COMPACT_ATOMS: atom_id res chain seq x y z
N MET A 1 19.16 -22.32 13.70
CA MET A 1 19.17 -22.85 12.33
C MET A 1 17.74 -23.05 11.87
N TRP A 2 17.32 -22.43 10.77
CA TRP A 2 16.00 -22.63 10.16
C TRP A 2 16.07 -23.64 9.03
N ARG A 3 15.06 -24.49 8.93
CA ARG A 3 14.93 -25.50 7.87
C ARG A 3 13.77 -25.16 6.97
N PHE A 4 14.03 -25.07 5.68
CA PHE A 4 13.02 -24.77 4.67
C PHE A 4 12.95 -25.87 3.62
N ASP A 5 11.76 -26.04 3.06
CA ASP A 5 11.62 -26.73 1.78
C ASP A 5 12.24 -25.92 0.65
N ARG A 6 12.32 -26.55 -0.53
CA ARG A 6 12.77 -25.90 -1.77
C ARG A 6 11.69 -24.97 -2.34
N MET A 7 11.26 -24.00 -1.55
CA MET A 7 10.34 -22.94 -1.97
C MET A 7 11.11 -21.86 -2.72
N ALA A 8 10.62 -21.44 -3.88
CA ALA A 8 11.26 -20.43 -4.73
C ALA A 8 11.48 -19.08 -4.01
N THR A 9 10.67 -18.78 -3.00
CA THR A 9 10.81 -17.59 -2.15
C THR A 9 12.06 -17.61 -1.27
N VAL A 10 12.55 -18.81 -0.91
CA VAL A 10 13.68 -19.01 0.01
C VAL A 10 14.96 -19.37 -0.74
N CYS A 11 14.86 -20.21 -1.77
CA CYS A 11 15.99 -20.70 -2.54
C CYS A 11 15.62 -21.01 -3.99
N ASP A 12 16.61 -21.02 -4.87
CA ASP A 12 16.47 -21.60 -6.21
C ASP A 12 16.08 -23.09 -6.10
N PRO A 13 14.91 -23.53 -6.61
CA PRO A 13 14.41 -24.89 -6.37
C PRO A 13 15.31 -26.00 -6.92
N ALA A 14 16.03 -25.73 -8.00
CA ALA A 14 16.91 -26.71 -8.64
C ALA A 14 18.22 -26.90 -7.85
N SER A 15 18.94 -25.82 -7.60
CA SER A 15 20.25 -25.83 -6.93
C SER A 15 20.17 -25.86 -5.40
N GLY A 16 19.06 -25.39 -4.82
CA GLY A 16 18.94 -25.19 -3.37
C GLY A 16 19.76 -24.01 -2.84
N ARG A 17 20.29 -23.15 -3.72
CA ARG A 17 21.00 -21.93 -3.32
C ARG A 17 20.00 -20.93 -2.74
N VAL A 18 20.25 -20.46 -1.52
CA VAL A 18 19.42 -19.45 -0.85
C VAL A 18 19.34 -18.19 -1.73
N SER A 19 18.14 -17.62 -1.87
CA SER A 19 17.93 -16.41 -2.65
C SER A 19 18.60 -15.21 -1.98
N ALA A 20 19.04 -14.24 -2.79
CA ALA A 20 19.68 -13.03 -2.25
C ALA A 20 18.74 -12.25 -1.31
N SER A 21 17.44 -12.18 -1.64
CA SER A 21 16.43 -11.54 -0.81
C SER A 21 16.26 -12.23 0.54
N PHE A 22 16.28 -13.57 0.57
CA PHE A 22 16.12 -14.33 1.82
C PHE A 22 17.40 -14.36 2.66
N ALA A 23 18.58 -14.29 2.04
CA ALA A 23 19.85 -14.21 2.75
C ALA A 23 19.92 -12.96 3.66
N GLY A 24 19.33 -11.84 3.24
CA GLY A 24 19.18 -10.64 4.07
C GLY A 24 18.39 -10.89 5.35
N VAL A 25 17.25 -11.60 5.23
CA VAL A 25 16.40 -12.01 6.38
C VAL A 25 17.19 -12.90 7.34
N ALA A 26 17.86 -13.91 6.80
CA ALA A 26 18.66 -14.84 7.60
C ALA A 26 19.78 -14.12 8.37
N LYS A 27 20.48 -13.19 7.72
CA LYS A 27 21.54 -12.39 8.36
C LYS A 27 20.98 -11.47 9.44
N HIS A 28 19.86 -10.82 9.18
CA HIS A 28 19.21 -9.90 10.12
C HIS A 28 18.80 -10.58 11.44
N TYR A 29 18.24 -11.78 11.35
CA TYR A 29 17.87 -12.57 12.52
C TYR A 29 19.02 -13.43 13.09
N GLY A 30 20.20 -13.40 12.48
CA GLY A 30 21.37 -14.18 12.93
C GLY A 30 21.17 -15.70 12.79
N VAL A 31 20.38 -16.15 11.82
CA VAL A 31 20.01 -17.58 11.67
C VAL A 31 20.65 -18.20 10.43
N SER A 32 21.23 -19.40 10.60
CA SER A 32 21.64 -20.23 9.47
C SER A 32 20.46 -20.92 8.78
N VAL A 33 20.46 -20.94 7.45
CA VAL A 33 19.42 -21.56 6.62
C VAL A 33 19.89 -22.92 6.13
N ALA A 34 19.05 -23.95 6.28
CA ALA A 34 19.24 -25.25 5.67
C ALA A 34 18.07 -25.63 4.77
N ILE A 35 18.40 -25.90 3.51
CA ILE A 35 17.44 -26.35 2.52
C ILE A 35 17.33 -27.87 2.57
N CYS A 36 16.10 -28.37 2.71
CA CYS A 36 15.84 -29.79 2.71
C CYS A 36 16.22 -30.42 1.35
N PRO A 37 16.96 -31.55 1.34
CA PRO A 37 17.19 -32.29 0.12
C PRO A 37 15.87 -32.77 -0.50
N PRO A 38 15.79 -32.84 -1.84
CA PRO A 38 14.58 -33.25 -2.52
C PRO A 38 14.24 -34.72 -2.19
N ARG A 39 12.94 -35.04 -2.16
CA ARG A 39 12.41 -36.41 -1.94
C ARG A 39 12.88 -37.07 -0.63
N ARG A 40 12.99 -36.29 0.45
CA ARG A 40 13.38 -36.79 1.79
C ARG A 40 12.34 -36.41 2.87
N GLY A 41 11.08 -36.78 2.66
CA GLY A 41 9.96 -36.48 3.57
C GLY A 41 10.14 -37.02 4.99
N ASN A 42 10.80 -38.17 5.14
CA ASN A 42 11.03 -38.82 6.45
C ASN A 42 11.76 -37.94 7.48
N ARG A 43 12.42 -36.85 7.05
CA ARG A 43 13.10 -35.89 7.93
C ARG A 43 12.16 -34.87 8.58
N LYS A 44 10.86 -34.89 8.26
CA LYS A 44 9.85 -33.96 8.78
C LYS A 44 8.74 -34.61 9.59
N GLY A 45 8.79 -35.91 9.85
CA GLY A 45 7.69 -36.65 10.47
C GLY A 45 7.18 -36.09 11.81
N VAL A 46 8.05 -35.51 12.64
CA VAL A 46 7.65 -34.84 13.89
C VAL A 46 6.81 -33.59 13.60
N VAL A 47 7.30 -32.71 12.72
CA VAL A 47 6.61 -31.47 12.32
C VAL A 47 5.29 -31.81 11.64
N GLU A 48 5.29 -32.77 10.71
CA GLU A 48 4.08 -33.24 10.03
C GLU A 48 3.06 -33.81 11.02
N LYS A 49 3.50 -34.54 12.05
CA LYS A 49 2.59 -35.05 13.07
C LYS A 49 1.99 -33.94 13.94
N VAL A 50 2.77 -32.91 14.28
CA VAL A 50 2.27 -31.74 15.01
C VAL A 50 1.24 -30.97 14.17
N ASN A 51 1.54 -30.72 12.90
CA ASN A 51 0.59 -30.09 11.98
C ASN A 51 -0.69 -30.91 11.85
N HIS A 52 -0.57 -32.23 11.73
CA HIS A 52 -1.73 -33.12 11.70
C HIS A 52 -2.54 -33.04 13.00
N ILE A 53 -1.90 -32.94 14.17
CA ILE A 53 -2.62 -32.77 15.44
C ILE A 53 -3.39 -31.44 15.47
N ALA A 54 -2.76 -30.33 15.07
CA ALA A 54 -3.44 -29.03 14.98
C ALA A 54 -4.60 -29.08 13.99
N ALA A 55 -4.40 -29.68 12.81
CA ALA A 55 -5.45 -29.84 11.81
C ALA A 55 -6.63 -30.69 12.35
N GLN A 56 -6.35 -31.78 13.05
CA GLN A 56 -7.39 -32.69 13.53
C GLN A 56 -8.12 -32.18 14.78
N ARG A 57 -7.42 -31.52 15.70
CA ARG A 57 -7.94 -31.17 17.03
C ARG A 57 -8.32 -29.72 17.22
N TRP A 58 -7.82 -28.83 16.36
CA TRP A 58 -8.13 -27.41 16.41
C TRP A 58 -8.84 -26.96 15.13
N TRP A 59 -8.24 -27.18 13.96
CA TRP A 59 -8.79 -26.66 12.70
C TRP A 59 -10.20 -27.18 12.41
N ARG A 60 -10.44 -28.49 12.57
CA ARG A 60 -11.77 -29.11 12.39
C ARG A 60 -12.84 -28.66 13.39
N THR A 61 -12.46 -27.93 14.42
CA THR A 61 -13.36 -27.46 15.48
C THR A 61 -13.51 -25.94 15.50
N LEU A 62 -12.90 -25.24 14.55
CA LEU A 62 -13.14 -23.82 14.34
C LEU A 62 -14.56 -23.62 13.82
N ALA A 63 -15.24 -22.56 14.27
CA ALA A 63 -16.49 -22.13 13.66
C ALA A 63 -16.19 -21.42 12.33
N ASP A 64 -17.15 -21.45 11.42
CA ASP A 64 -16.97 -20.93 10.06
C ASP A 64 -16.91 -19.39 10.04
N GLU A 65 -17.53 -18.74 11.02
CA GLU A 65 -17.67 -17.28 11.09
C GLU A 65 -16.51 -16.56 11.81
N LEU A 66 -15.42 -17.26 12.16
CA LEU A 66 -14.27 -16.60 12.80
C LEU A 66 -13.53 -15.66 11.84
N THR A 67 -13.16 -14.50 12.38
CA THR A 67 -12.14 -13.65 11.75
C THR A 67 -10.77 -14.32 11.81
N VAL A 68 -9.83 -13.88 10.96
CA VAL A 68 -8.47 -14.41 10.93
C VAL A 68 -7.76 -14.16 12.26
N GLU A 69 -8.01 -13.00 12.87
CA GLU A 69 -7.45 -12.58 14.15
C GLU A 69 -7.96 -13.45 15.30
N GLU A 70 -9.26 -13.74 15.34
CA GLU A 70 -9.85 -14.65 16.33
C GLU A 70 -9.35 -16.08 16.15
N ALA A 71 -9.20 -16.55 14.91
CA ALA A 71 -8.64 -17.85 14.60
C ALA A 71 -7.19 -17.96 15.10
N GLN A 72 -6.37 -16.92 14.87
CA GLN A 72 -4.99 -16.87 15.38
C GLN A 72 -4.96 -16.93 16.92
N ALA A 73 -5.76 -16.10 17.60
CA ALA A 73 -5.84 -16.12 19.07
C ALA A 73 -6.34 -17.48 19.61
N SER A 74 -7.24 -18.15 18.88
CA SER A 74 -7.69 -19.51 19.21
C SER A 74 -6.57 -20.53 19.07
N LEU A 75 -5.77 -20.45 18.00
CA LEU A 75 -4.61 -21.31 17.78
C LEU A 75 -3.56 -21.14 18.87
N ASP A 76 -3.25 -19.89 19.25
CA ASP A 76 -2.25 -19.57 20.27
C ASP A 76 -2.68 -20.13 21.65
N ARG A 77 -3.97 -20.04 21.97
CA ARG A 77 -4.55 -20.67 23.17
C ARG A 77 -4.45 -22.20 23.10
N PHE A 78 -4.76 -22.80 21.94
CA PHE A 78 -4.62 -24.25 21.76
C PHE A 78 -3.15 -24.71 21.91
N ALA A 79 -2.20 -23.98 21.32
CA ALA A 79 -0.78 -24.26 21.40
C ALA A 79 -0.30 -24.22 22.86
N SER A 80 -0.55 -23.12 23.55
CA SER A 80 -0.13 -22.95 24.95
C SER A 80 -0.78 -23.96 25.90
N LEU A 81 -2.09 -24.20 25.79
CA LEU A 81 -2.81 -25.08 26.73
C LEU A 81 -2.64 -26.57 26.45
N ARG A 82 -2.48 -26.97 25.18
CA ARG A 82 -2.45 -28.38 24.76
C ARG A 82 -1.15 -28.80 24.10
N GLY A 83 -0.62 -27.98 23.20
CA GLY A 83 0.60 -28.29 22.45
C GLY A 83 1.83 -28.30 23.34
N ASP A 84 2.00 -27.24 24.12
CA ASP A 84 3.22 -26.94 24.85
C ASP A 84 3.30 -27.67 26.18
N THR A 85 2.15 -27.87 26.86
CA THR A 85 2.04 -28.59 28.13
C THR A 85 2.08 -30.11 27.99
N ARG A 86 1.87 -30.65 26.77
CA ARG A 86 1.87 -32.10 26.54
C ARG A 86 3.24 -32.72 26.82
N LEU A 87 3.27 -33.65 27.77
CA LEU A 87 4.45 -34.45 28.06
C LEU A 87 4.85 -35.33 26.87
N ARG A 88 6.13 -35.30 26.54
CA ARG A 88 6.78 -36.10 25.50
C ARG A 88 7.98 -36.79 26.13
N THR A 89 8.27 -38.01 25.67
CA THR A 89 9.48 -38.71 26.09
C THR A 89 10.63 -38.18 25.24
N GLY A 90 11.59 -37.53 25.89
CA GLY A 90 12.85 -37.07 25.31
C GLY A 90 14.02 -37.91 25.81
N ALA A 91 15.24 -37.50 25.45
CA ALA A 91 16.47 -38.17 25.88
C ALA A 91 16.64 -38.14 27.41
N ASP A 92 16.27 -37.03 28.05
CA ASP A 92 16.44 -36.78 29.49
C ASP A 92 15.19 -37.13 30.32
N GLY A 93 14.27 -37.92 29.76
CA GLY A 93 13.02 -38.32 30.40
C GLY A 93 11.78 -37.60 29.83
N ARG A 94 10.71 -37.55 30.62
CA ARG A 94 9.45 -36.92 30.19
C ARG A 94 9.48 -35.43 30.49
N SER A 95 9.37 -34.61 29.45
CA SER A 95 9.28 -33.15 29.57
C SER A 95 8.22 -32.59 28.62
N SER A 96 7.84 -31.33 28.80
CA SER A 96 6.94 -30.60 27.93
C SER A 96 7.72 -29.50 27.20
N VAL A 97 7.16 -28.97 26.10
CA VAL A 97 7.82 -27.87 25.36
C VAL A 97 7.84 -26.61 26.23
N ALA A 98 6.79 -26.37 27.02
CA ALA A 98 6.76 -25.25 27.96
C ALA A 98 7.90 -25.31 28.98
N VAL A 99 8.16 -26.49 29.57
CA VAL A 99 9.26 -26.67 30.53
C VAL A 99 10.62 -26.46 29.88
N LEU A 100 10.83 -26.99 28.66
CA LEU A 100 12.08 -26.77 27.93
C LEU A 100 12.27 -25.30 27.54
N ALA A 101 11.21 -24.62 27.11
CA ALA A 101 11.26 -23.21 26.74
C ALA A 101 11.60 -22.30 27.92
N GLU A 102 11.15 -22.64 29.13
CA GLU A 102 11.53 -21.92 30.36
C GLU A 102 12.99 -22.15 30.74
N ALA A 103 13.51 -23.36 30.53
CA ALA A 103 14.91 -23.71 30.81
C ALA A 103 15.90 -23.16 29.78
N GLU A 104 15.46 -22.90 28.54
CA GLU A 104 16.29 -22.41 27.43
C GLU A 104 15.81 -21.03 26.96
N PRO A 105 16.10 -19.94 27.70
CA PRO A 105 15.63 -18.61 27.35
C PRO A 105 16.22 -18.17 26.00
N LEU A 106 15.34 -17.79 25.09
CA LEU A 106 15.73 -17.27 23.77
C LEU A 106 16.25 -15.85 23.88
N ALA A 107 17.19 -15.49 23.00
CA ALA A 107 17.61 -14.12 22.83
C ALA A 107 16.43 -13.24 22.38
N ALA A 108 16.45 -11.96 22.76
CA ALA A 108 15.47 -11.00 22.29
C ALA A 108 15.46 -10.95 20.75
N VAL A 109 14.26 -10.95 20.17
CA VAL A 109 14.09 -10.86 18.73
C VAL A 109 14.49 -9.44 18.28
N PRO A 110 15.36 -9.28 17.26
CA PRO A 110 15.63 -7.98 16.66
C PRO A 110 14.35 -7.31 16.15
N ALA A 111 14.41 -6.00 15.87
CA ALA A 111 13.31 -5.31 15.19
C ALA A 111 12.88 -6.07 13.91
N PRO A 112 11.59 -6.03 13.50
CA PRO A 112 11.14 -6.72 12.30
C PRO A 112 11.99 -6.39 11.08
N TYR A 113 12.30 -7.40 10.26
CA TYR A 113 13.06 -7.19 9.03
C TYR A 113 12.32 -6.20 8.11
N PRO A 114 12.97 -5.12 7.66
CA PRO A 114 12.30 -4.09 6.87
C PRO A 114 12.06 -4.58 5.44
N VAL A 115 10.87 -5.12 5.18
CA VAL A 115 10.46 -5.51 3.83
C VAL A 115 9.98 -4.28 3.08
N VAL A 116 10.61 -3.98 1.94
CA VAL A 116 10.28 -2.84 1.09
C VAL A 116 9.80 -3.35 -0.27
N VAL A 117 8.61 -2.92 -0.68
CA VAL A 117 8.12 -3.08 -2.05
C VAL A 117 8.82 -2.04 -2.91
N SER A 118 9.44 -2.49 -4.00
CA SER A 118 10.09 -1.62 -4.98
C SER A 118 9.45 -1.84 -6.34
N GLU A 119 9.03 -0.76 -6.99
CA GLU A 119 8.43 -0.79 -8.33
C GLU A 119 9.02 0.28 -9.23
N ASP A 120 9.45 -0.13 -10.42
CA ASP A 120 9.85 0.79 -11.47
C ASP A 120 8.61 1.39 -12.13
N ARG A 121 8.55 2.72 -12.19
CA ARG A 121 7.41 3.48 -12.73
C ARG A 121 7.91 4.60 -13.64
N THR A 122 7.11 4.94 -14.63
CA THR A 122 7.36 6.12 -15.48
C THR A 122 6.47 7.27 -15.02
N ALA A 123 7.06 8.43 -14.76
CA ALA A 123 6.32 9.63 -14.44
C ALA A 123 5.56 10.13 -15.69
N SER A 124 4.27 10.45 -15.52
CA SER A 124 3.44 10.99 -16.59
C SER A 124 3.88 12.41 -16.99
N ARG A 125 3.37 12.90 -18.13
CA ARG A 125 3.58 14.29 -18.59
C ARG A 125 3.07 15.36 -17.62
N GLN A 126 2.20 14.99 -16.69
CA GLN A 126 1.71 15.88 -15.63
C GLN A 126 2.54 15.77 -14.33
N ALA A 127 3.73 15.16 -14.41
CA ALA A 127 4.61 14.92 -13.28
C ALA A 127 3.93 14.12 -12.17
N LEU A 128 3.24 13.03 -12.55
CA LEU A 128 2.56 12.12 -11.62
C LEU A 128 3.02 10.67 -11.84
N VAL A 129 3.16 9.93 -10.75
CA VAL A 129 3.46 8.49 -10.72
C VAL A 129 2.28 7.73 -10.14
N SER A 130 1.82 6.68 -10.82
CA SER A 130 0.70 5.86 -10.35
C SER A 130 1.17 4.74 -9.42
N TYR A 131 0.50 4.56 -8.30
CA TYR A 131 0.77 3.47 -7.34
C TYR A 131 -0.48 3.10 -6.56
N ARG A 132 -0.79 1.80 -6.48
CA ARG A 132 -1.97 1.22 -5.79
C ARG A 132 -3.30 1.96 -6.07
N GLY A 133 -3.49 2.36 -7.34
CA GLY A 133 -4.71 3.07 -7.78
C GLY A 133 -4.74 4.57 -7.47
N ASN A 134 -3.69 5.13 -6.88
CA ASN A 134 -3.54 6.56 -6.59
C ASN A 134 -2.42 7.17 -7.45
N ARG A 135 -2.33 8.50 -7.48
CA ARG A 135 -1.31 9.24 -8.23
C ARG A 135 -0.54 10.18 -7.30
N TYR A 136 0.78 10.14 -7.37
CA TYR A 136 1.69 10.91 -6.53
C TYR A 136 2.52 11.86 -7.38
N SER A 137 2.58 13.13 -6.99
CA SER A 137 3.37 14.12 -7.74
C SER A 137 4.87 13.89 -7.63
N VAL A 138 5.59 14.21 -8.68
CA VAL A 138 7.05 14.33 -8.72
C VAL A 138 7.41 15.71 -9.27
N PRO A 139 8.67 16.15 -9.12
CA PRO A 139 9.13 17.37 -9.77
C PRO A 139 8.90 17.33 -11.30
N PRO A 140 8.46 18.45 -11.92
CA PRO A 140 8.10 18.50 -13.34
C PRO A 140 9.25 18.17 -14.29
N GLU A 141 10.50 18.35 -13.86
CA GLU A 141 11.71 18.01 -14.61
C GLU A 141 11.80 16.51 -14.92
N LEU A 142 11.08 15.69 -14.18
CA LEU A 142 11.03 14.24 -14.32
C LEU A 142 9.83 13.75 -15.11
N ALA A 143 9.05 14.64 -15.73
CA ALA A 143 7.97 14.24 -16.62
C ALA A 143 8.49 13.33 -17.75
N GLY A 144 7.97 12.09 -17.81
CA GLY A 144 8.43 11.07 -18.76
C GLY A 144 9.64 10.25 -18.32
N ALA A 145 10.29 10.60 -17.20
CA ALA A 145 11.43 9.85 -16.68
C ALA A 145 11.01 8.59 -15.93
N GLU A 146 11.89 7.59 -15.91
CA GLU A 146 11.78 6.42 -15.05
C GLU A 146 12.22 6.76 -13.63
N VAL A 147 11.43 6.28 -12.67
CA VAL A 147 11.63 6.46 -11.24
C VAL A 147 11.37 5.15 -10.52
N VAL A 148 12.04 4.97 -9.37
CA VAL A 148 11.85 3.82 -8.50
C VAL A 148 10.99 4.24 -7.34
N LEU A 149 9.86 3.59 -7.18
CA LEU A 149 8.97 3.77 -6.04
C LEU A 149 9.28 2.73 -4.98
N SER A 150 9.48 3.17 -3.74
CA SER A 150 9.81 2.33 -2.59
C SER A 150 8.79 2.52 -1.46
N HIS A 151 8.24 1.42 -0.96
CA HIS A 151 7.24 1.43 0.11
C HIS A 151 7.51 0.30 1.11
N PRO A 152 7.89 0.62 2.36
CA PRO A 152 7.97 -0.38 3.43
C PRO A 152 6.60 -1.00 3.73
N ILE A 153 6.50 -2.32 3.83
CA ILE A 153 5.26 -3.01 4.20
C ILE A 153 4.81 -2.53 5.59
N GLY A 154 3.55 -2.12 5.70
CA GLY A 154 2.99 -1.52 6.92
C GLY A 154 3.35 -0.05 7.11
N GLY A 155 4.21 0.51 6.26
CA GLY A 155 4.53 1.93 6.24
C GLY A 155 3.34 2.80 5.80
N GLN A 156 3.37 4.08 6.15
CA GLN A 156 2.36 5.06 5.74
C GLN A 156 2.88 6.02 4.67
N VAL A 157 4.09 5.79 4.20
CA VAL A 157 4.85 6.68 3.34
C VAL A 157 5.38 5.89 2.16
N VAL A 158 5.43 6.56 1.01
CA VAL A 158 6.05 6.09 -0.20
C VAL A 158 7.14 7.08 -0.61
N ASP A 159 8.32 6.54 -0.89
CA ASP A 159 9.45 7.29 -1.40
C ASP A 159 9.55 7.06 -2.91
N ILE A 160 9.81 8.12 -3.65
CA ILE A 160 10.06 8.08 -5.09
C ILE A 160 11.49 8.55 -5.30
N ALA A 161 12.29 7.72 -5.95
CA ALA A 161 13.68 7.98 -6.24
C ALA A 161 13.95 7.99 -7.74
N THR A 162 14.98 8.71 -8.17
CA THR A 162 15.52 8.58 -9.53
C THR A 162 16.16 7.21 -9.75
N ALA A 163 16.45 6.85 -11.00
CA ALA A 163 17.22 5.64 -11.32
C ALA A 163 18.60 5.58 -10.63
N ALA A 164 19.17 6.73 -10.26
CA ALA A 164 20.42 6.81 -9.49
C ALA A 164 20.24 6.56 -7.97
N GLY A 165 19.01 6.33 -7.50
CA GLY A 165 18.70 6.06 -6.09
C GLY A 165 18.50 7.30 -5.21
N ILE A 166 18.49 8.51 -5.80
CA ILE A 166 18.25 9.75 -5.04
C ILE A 166 16.75 9.92 -4.81
N VAL A 167 16.32 9.93 -3.55
CA VAL A 167 14.92 10.21 -3.17
C VAL A 167 14.58 11.66 -3.46
N ILE A 168 13.62 11.87 -4.34
CA ILE A 168 13.20 13.17 -4.88
C ILE A 168 11.83 13.60 -4.36
N ALA A 169 11.02 12.65 -3.91
CA ALA A 169 9.69 12.91 -3.38
C ALA A 169 9.34 11.87 -2.32
N ARG A 170 8.64 12.34 -1.29
CA ARG A 170 8.12 11.51 -0.19
C ARG A 170 6.67 11.88 0.03
N HIS A 171 5.77 10.91 -0.07
CA HIS A 171 4.33 11.14 0.08
C HIS A 171 3.72 10.26 1.13
N ARG A 172 2.70 10.77 1.83
CA ARG A 172 1.83 9.91 2.63
C ARG A 172 0.96 9.07 1.70
N LEU A 173 0.87 7.78 1.97
CA LEU A 173 0.01 6.89 1.21
C LEU A 173 -1.47 7.22 1.45
N ALA A 174 -2.23 7.13 0.37
CA ALA A 174 -3.68 7.14 0.41
C ALA A 174 -4.15 5.68 0.40
N ALA A 175 -5.36 5.42 0.89
CA ALA A 175 -5.93 4.08 0.82
C ALA A 175 -6.02 3.63 -0.64
N ASP A 176 -5.84 2.33 -0.85
CA ASP A 176 -5.78 1.74 -2.19
C ASP A 176 -7.06 2.01 -2.99
N GLY A 177 -6.90 2.25 -4.28
CA GLY A 177 -8.02 2.32 -5.22
C GLY A 177 -8.89 3.58 -5.15
N LEU A 178 -8.53 4.59 -4.33
CA LEU A 178 -9.31 5.83 -4.22
C LEU A 178 -9.22 6.74 -5.46
N GLY A 179 -8.25 6.54 -6.36
CA GLY A 179 -8.08 7.37 -7.55
C GLY A 179 -7.57 8.79 -7.28
N VAL A 180 -7.20 9.09 -6.02
CA VAL A 180 -6.81 10.42 -5.58
C VAL A 180 -5.46 10.83 -6.15
N VAL A 181 -5.26 12.14 -6.27
CA VAL A 181 -3.99 12.73 -6.66
C VAL A 181 -3.39 13.43 -5.44
N VAL A 182 -2.32 12.85 -4.91
CA VAL A 182 -1.54 13.43 -3.81
C VAL A 182 -0.47 14.31 -4.43
N ARG A 183 -0.62 15.63 -4.26
CA ARG A 183 0.35 16.62 -4.74
C ARG A 183 1.10 17.25 -3.59
N ASP A 184 2.41 17.35 -3.76
CA ASP A 184 3.23 18.24 -2.96
C ASP A 184 3.08 19.68 -3.47
N ASN A 185 3.04 20.65 -2.56
CA ASN A 185 2.84 22.04 -2.92
C ASN A 185 4.01 22.60 -3.76
N GLY A 186 5.25 22.20 -3.47
CA GLY A 186 6.42 22.58 -4.25
C GLY A 186 6.35 22.06 -5.68
N HIS A 187 5.87 20.82 -5.88
CA HIS A 187 5.65 20.28 -7.22
C HIS A 187 4.57 21.03 -8.00
N VAL A 188 3.50 21.46 -7.33
CA VAL A 188 2.44 22.28 -7.98
C VAL A 188 3.01 23.61 -8.45
N LEU A 189 3.70 24.33 -7.57
CA LEU A 189 4.32 25.61 -7.91
C LEU A 189 5.34 25.49 -9.04
N ALA A 190 6.18 24.45 -8.99
CA ALA A 190 7.16 24.17 -10.05
C ALA A 190 6.48 23.85 -11.38
N LEU A 191 5.42 23.04 -11.36
CA LEU A 191 4.65 22.69 -12.56
C LEU A 191 3.95 23.90 -13.16
N ASP A 192 3.34 24.75 -12.33
CA ASP A 192 2.69 25.99 -12.78
C ASP A 192 3.71 26.96 -13.39
N THR A 193 4.88 27.10 -12.76
CA THR A 193 5.98 27.93 -13.27
C THR A 193 6.45 27.42 -14.64
N ALA A 194 6.68 26.11 -14.77
CA ALA A 194 7.06 25.48 -16.03
C ALA A 194 5.99 25.67 -17.11
N ALA A 195 4.71 25.55 -16.75
CA ALA A 195 3.59 25.75 -17.68
C ALA A 195 3.50 27.20 -18.15
N MET A 196 3.65 28.18 -17.26
CA MET A 196 3.61 29.61 -17.60
C MET A 196 4.81 30.06 -18.43
N ALA A 197 5.97 29.42 -18.26
CA ALA A 197 7.15 29.68 -19.09
C ALA A 197 6.97 29.21 -20.56
N THR A 198 6.07 28.26 -20.82
CA THR A 198 5.79 27.79 -22.18
C THR A 198 4.84 28.72 -22.94
N SER A 199 5.39 29.73 -23.62
CA SER A 199 4.64 30.61 -24.52
C SER A 199 4.49 29.99 -25.93
N GLY A 200 3.78 28.87 -26.03
CA GLY A 200 3.45 28.27 -27.33
C GLY A 200 2.45 29.13 -28.12
N ARG A 201 2.50 29.07 -29.45
CA ARG A 201 1.48 29.71 -30.31
C ARG A 201 0.09 29.20 -29.88
N PRO A 202 -0.89 30.08 -29.61
CA PRO A 202 -2.24 29.67 -29.24
C PRO A 202 -2.75 28.65 -30.25
N HIS A 203 -3.30 27.54 -29.75
CA HIS A 203 -3.91 26.53 -30.61
C HIS A 203 -4.89 27.23 -31.57
N ARG A 204 -4.73 27.03 -32.88
CA ARG A 204 -5.42 27.80 -33.95
C ARG A 204 -6.96 27.83 -33.83
N ARG A 205 -7.53 26.90 -33.05
CA ARG A 205 -8.97 26.73 -32.78
C ARG A 205 -9.44 27.28 -31.42
N LYS A 206 -8.53 27.75 -30.56
CA LYS A 206 -8.81 28.33 -29.25
C LYS A 206 -8.26 29.77 -29.23
N GLU A 207 -8.89 30.63 -30.03
CA GLU A 207 -8.67 32.07 -29.90
C GLU A 207 -9.21 32.54 -28.55
N ARG A 208 -8.43 33.38 -27.86
CA ARG A 208 -8.84 33.95 -26.57
C ARG A 208 -9.82 35.08 -26.84
N ILE A 209 -11.08 34.74 -27.11
CA ILE A 209 -12.16 35.70 -27.32
C ILE A 209 -12.42 36.41 -25.97
N PRO A 210 -12.25 37.74 -25.87
CA PRO A 210 -12.57 38.48 -24.66
C PRO A 210 -14.05 38.25 -24.28
N PRO A 211 -14.41 38.29 -22.98
CA PRO A 211 -15.80 38.12 -22.57
C PRO A 211 -16.68 39.17 -23.27
N GLY A 212 -17.71 38.68 -23.96
CA GLY A 212 -18.66 39.54 -24.68
C GLY A 212 -19.49 40.41 -23.72
N PRO A 213 -20.24 41.39 -24.26
CA PRO A 213 -21.03 42.32 -23.45
C PRO A 213 -22.01 41.61 -22.51
N ALA A 214 -22.64 40.52 -22.98
CA ALA A 214 -23.55 39.71 -22.16
C ALA A 214 -22.83 38.99 -21.00
N ALA A 215 -21.61 38.49 -21.23
CA ALA A 215 -20.81 37.85 -20.19
C ALA A 215 -20.34 38.86 -19.14
N LYS A 216 -19.96 40.08 -19.57
CA LYS A 216 -19.64 41.18 -18.65
C LYS A 216 -20.85 41.60 -17.83
N ALA A 217 -22.03 41.75 -18.45
CA ALA A 217 -23.27 42.10 -17.75
C ALA A 217 -23.69 41.02 -16.73
N ALA A 218 -23.54 39.74 -17.07
CA ALA A 218 -23.79 38.64 -16.15
C ALA A 218 -22.81 38.63 -14.97
N ALA A 219 -21.52 38.91 -15.21
CA ALA A 219 -20.53 39.05 -14.14
C ALA A 219 -20.86 40.22 -13.20
N THR A 220 -21.30 41.36 -13.72
CA THR A 220 -21.76 42.49 -12.90
C THR A 220 -22.95 42.11 -12.01
N LYS A 221 -23.90 41.32 -12.53
CA LYS A 221 -25.03 40.82 -11.73
C LYS A 221 -24.60 39.89 -10.60
N LEU A 222 -23.64 39.00 -10.85
CA LEU A 222 -23.10 38.11 -9.82
C LEU A 222 -22.34 38.88 -8.73
N ILE A 223 -21.52 39.86 -9.12
CA ILE A 223 -20.82 40.74 -8.18
C ILE A 223 -21.82 41.54 -7.34
N ALA A 224 -22.88 42.08 -7.95
CA ALA A 224 -23.92 42.82 -7.23
C ALA A 224 -24.70 41.92 -6.26
N ALA A 225 -24.98 40.66 -6.62
CA ALA A 225 -25.63 39.69 -5.73
C ALA A 225 -24.73 39.33 -4.53
N GLN A 226 -23.43 39.14 -4.77
CA GLN A 226 -22.45 38.85 -3.72
C GLN A 226 -22.32 40.03 -2.72
N ILE A 227 -22.36 41.27 -3.22
CA ILE A 227 -22.29 42.47 -2.39
C ILE A 227 -23.60 42.68 -1.61
N GLY A 228 -24.76 42.39 -2.22
CA GLY A 228 -26.07 42.47 -1.55
C GLY A 228 -26.30 41.40 -0.48
N GLU A 229 -25.58 40.27 -0.52
CA GLU A 229 -25.58 39.25 0.54
C GLU A 229 -24.79 39.69 1.78
N THR A 230 -23.80 40.57 1.63
CA THR A 230 -22.99 41.08 2.76
C THR A 230 -23.69 42.13 3.62
N ASP A 231 -24.74 42.80 3.13
CA ASP A 231 -25.48 43.84 3.88
C ASP A 231 -26.67 43.30 4.69
N ASN A 232 -27.03 42.02 4.52
CA ASN A 232 -28.04 41.35 5.34
C ASN A 232 -27.38 40.35 6.31
N ILE A 233 -26.79 40.88 7.38
CA ILE A 233 -26.52 40.08 8.57
C ILE A 233 -27.87 39.83 9.26
N HIS A 234 -28.43 38.64 9.07
CA HIS A 234 -29.43 38.05 9.97
C HIS A 234 -28.97 36.64 10.37
N PRO A 235 -29.18 36.25 11.64
CA PRO A 235 -28.53 35.10 12.22
C PRO A 235 -29.09 33.79 11.66
N SER A 236 -28.18 32.84 11.53
CA SER A 236 -28.33 31.45 11.11
C SER A 236 -29.60 30.76 11.64
N THR A 237 -30.42 30.22 10.74
CA THR A 237 -31.15 28.98 10.98
C THR A 237 -30.92 28.03 9.81
N SER A 238 -30.30 26.89 10.15
CA SER A 238 -30.04 25.76 9.27
C SER A 238 -31.36 25.12 8.82
N THR A 239 -31.64 25.17 7.53
CA THR A 239 -32.62 24.27 6.90
C THR A 239 -31.94 23.58 5.73
N THR A 240 -31.75 22.28 5.90
CA THR A 240 -31.28 21.33 4.91
C THR A 240 -32.24 21.31 3.73
N ASP A 241 -31.89 21.98 2.63
CA ASP A 241 -32.49 21.67 1.34
C ASP A 241 -31.36 21.38 0.35
N SER A 242 -31.08 20.10 0.20
CA SER A 242 -30.08 19.58 -0.73
C SER A 242 -30.52 19.94 -2.15
N THR A 243 -29.85 20.91 -2.76
CA THR A 243 -29.99 21.15 -4.19
C THR A 243 -29.44 19.95 -4.94
N VAL A 244 -30.31 19.00 -5.27
CA VAL A 244 -30.03 17.92 -6.21
C VAL A 244 -29.75 18.58 -7.56
N ILE A 245 -28.47 18.65 -7.93
CA ILE A 245 -28.06 19.16 -9.24
C ILE A 245 -28.45 18.09 -10.27
N ASP A 246 -29.47 18.38 -11.07
CA ASP A 246 -29.87 17.53 -12.20
C ASP A 246 -28.77 17.50 -13.27
N LEU A 247 -27.99 16.41 -13.25
CA LEU A 247 -26.89 16.13 -14.16
C LEU A 247 -27.34 15.80 -15.60
N ALA A 248 -28.65 15.67 -15.87
CA ALA A 248 -29.18 15.40 -17.21
C ALA A 248 -28.86 16.53 -18.20
N ALA A 249 -28.70 17.77 -17.73
CA ALA A 249 -28.24 18.88 -18.56
C ALA A 249 -26.79 18.69 -19.04
N TYR A 250 -25.93 18.10 -18.19
CA TYR A 250 -24.53 17.84 -18.50
C TYR A 250 -24.39 16.64 -19.44
N GLU A 251 -25.20 15.60 -19.24
CA GLU A 251 -25.22 14.41 -20.08
C GLU A 251 -25.65 14.70 -21.53
N ARG A 252 -26.69 15.53 -21.72
CA ARG A 252 -27.11 15.98 -23.07
C ARG A 252 -26.05 16.81 -23.78
N ALA A 253 -25.24 17.57 -23.03
CA ALA A 253 -24.13 18.36 -23.59
C ALA A 253 -22.94 17.47 -23.99
N ALA A 254 -22.73 16.36 -23.27
CA ALA A 254 -21.69 15.37 -23.58
C ALA A 254 -22.06 14.51 -24.80
N GLN A 255 -23.31 14.05 -24.93
CA GLN A 255 -23.76 13.24 -26.07
C GLN A 255 -23.69 13.97 -27.42
N LYS A 256 -23.89 15.30 -27.43
CA LYS A 256 -23.73 16.12 -28.66
C LYS A 256 -22.27 16.25 -29.13
N ARG A 257 -21.29 15.84 -28.33
CA ARG A 257 -19.86 15.84 -28.69
C ARG A 257 -19.35 14.50 -29.21
N THR A 258 -20.06 13.40 -28.96
CA THR A 258 -19.63 12.04 -29.30
C THR A 258 -20.28 11.47 -30.57
N LEU A 259 -21.28 12.13 -31.15
CA LEU A 259 -21.82 11.76 -32.45
C LEU A 259 -21.13 12.56 -33.56
N LYS A 260 -20.19 11.89 -34.22
CA LYS A 260 -19.69 12.22 -35.54
C LYS A 260 -20.22 11.18 -36.53
#